data_AF-B7HZM8-F1
#
_entry.id   AF-B7HZM8-F1
#
_cell.length_a   1.000
_cell.length_b   1.000
_cell.length_c   1.000
_cell.angle_alpha   90.00
_cell.angle_beta   90.00
_cell.angle_gamma   90.00
#
_symmetry.space_group_name_H-M   'P 1'
#
loop_
_entity.id
_entity.type
_entity.pdbx_description
1 polymer ?
#
loop_
_entity_poly.entity_id
_entity_poly.type
_entity_poly.pdbx_seq_one_letter_code
_entity_poly.pdbx_strand_id
1 'polypeptide(L)'
;MQRIGERWLFIFNYEDKNAVIYNPDGSEYVEFYAGEEITIELFNSEEIEEGQVGYSITDNGESLMSNEEGSWQESWIVIGLDSYIGDPIFVDTKDIGCAVYTAEHGEGMWTPVLVAESIEKVIQVVKEKKLLKKVIQKVIKNALLETPSFFI
;
A
#
# COMPACT_ATOMS: atom_id res chain seq x y z
N MET A 1 -0.84 16.81 -18.19
CA MET A 1 -0.05 18.04 -18.40
C MET A 1 0.50 18.11 -19.87
N GLN A 2 -0.21 18.40 -20.97
CA GLN A 2 0.36 18.63 -22.34
C GLN A 2 1.23 19.89 -22.49
N ARG A 3 2.53 19.71 -22.76
CA ARG A 3 3.40 20.85 -23.03
C ARG A 3 3.41 21.25 -24.48
N ILE A 4 2.77 22.36 -24.82
CA ILE A 4 2.79 22.93 -26.17
C ILE A 4 3.93 23.95 -26.21
N GLY A 5 5.14 23.48 -26.54
CA GLY A 5 6.36 24.29 -26.47
C GLY A 5 7.00 24.25 -25.07
N GLU A 6 6.95 25.36 -24.31
CA GLU A 6 7.67 25.48 -23.02
C GLU A 6 6.87 25.28 -21.70
N ARG A 7 5.57 24.92 -21.73
CA ARG A 7 4.80 24.49 -20.52
C ARG A 7 3.71 23.51 -20.81
N TRP A 8 3.42 22.67 -19.81
CA TRP A 8 2.54 21.50 -19.75
C TRP A 8 1.02 21.83 -19.46
N LEU A 9 0.01 21.00 -19.85
CA LEU A 9 -1.49 21.09 -19.74
C LEU A 9 -2.25 19.92 -19.03
N PHE A 10 -2.61 20.02 -17.76
CA PHE A 10 -3.27 18.91 -17.05
C PHE A 10 -4.75 18.82 -17.44
N ILE A 11 -5.26 17.59 -17.60
CA ILE A 11 -6.68 17.31 -17.72
C ILE A 11 -7.02 16.37 -16.56
N PHE A 12 -7.86 16.84 -15.64
CA PHE A 12 -8.43 16.03 -14.57
C PHE A 12 -9.81 15.57 -15.05
N ASN A 13 -10.00 14.26 -15.20
CA ASN A 13 -11.31 13.71 -15.46
C ASN A 13 -11.84 13.17 -14.12
N TYR A 14 -12.90 13.78 -13.61
CA TYR A 14 -13.45 13.51 -12.28
C TYR A 14 -14.63 12.55 -12.38
N GLU A 15 -14.44 11.41 -13.04
CA GLU A 15 -15.44 10.33 -13.02
C GLU A 15 -14.81 8.96 -12.74
N ASP A 16 -13.52 8.73 -13.05
CA ASP A 16 -12.78 7.54 -12.63
C ASP A 16 -11.39 7.95 -12.13
N LYS A 17 -10.94 7.39 -11.00
CA LYS A 17 -9.81 7.83 -10.15
C LYS A 17 -8.38 7.76 -10.77
N ASN A 18 -8.23 8.00 -12.08
CA ASN A 18 -6.95 7.97 -12.80
C ASN A 18 -6.62 9.33 -13.41
N ALA A 19 -5.39 9.80 -13.21
CA ALA A 19 -4.80 10.95 -13.91
C ALA A 19 -3.88 10.46 -15.03
N VAL A 20 -4.24 10.69 -16.29
CA VAL A 20 -3.44 10.27 -17.45
C VAL A 20 -2.64 11.46 -18.02
N ILE A 21 -1.34 11.26 -18.28
CA ILE A 21 -0.52 12.16 -19.10
C ILE A 21 -0.53 11.61 -20.53
N TYR A 22 -0.87 12.47 -21.49
CA TYR A 22 -0.89 12.16 -22.92
C TYR A 22 0.30 12.79 -23.65
N ASN A 23 0.75 12.12 -24.70
CA ASN A 23 1.66 12.66 -25.72
C ASN A 23 0.96 13.72 -26.58
N PRO A 24 1.73 14.58 -27.29
CA PRO A 24 1.16 15.59 -28.18
C PRO A 24 0.33 15.04 -29.35
N ASP A 25 0.53 13.78 -29.74
CA ASP A 25 -0.22 13.08 -30.79
C ASP A 25 -1.51 12.43 -30.28
N GLY A 26 -1.81 12.59 -28.99
CA GLY A 26 -3.00 12.04 -28.34
C GLY A 26 -2.84 10.61 -27.81
N SER A 27 -1.68 9.97 -27.98
CA SER A 27 -1.43 8.67 -27.34
C SER A 27 -1.17 8.84 -25.84
N GLU A 28 -1.41 7.79 -25.05
CA GLU A 28 -1.11 7.79 -23.61
C GLU A 28 0.42 7.74 -23.38
N TYR A 29 0.91 8.53 -22.43
CA TYR A 29 2.33 8.58 -22.02
C TYR A 29 2.53 7.88 -20.67
N VAL A 30 1.77 8.25 -19.64
CA VAL A 30 1.78 7.64 -18.30
C VAL A 30 0.41 7.77 -17.65
N GLU A 31 -0.13 6.67 -17.11
CA GLU A 31 -1.30 6.67 -16.23
C GLU A 31 -0.85 6.74 -14.76
N PHE A 32 -1.38 7.70 -14.02
CA PHE A 32 -1.25 7.80 -12.57
C PHE A 32 -2.58 7.38 -11.97
N TYR A 33 -2.59 6.33 -11.16
CA TYR A 33 -3.71 6.06 -10.29
C TYR A 33 -3.66 7.14 -9.20
N ALA A 34 -4.56 8.12 -9.27
CA ALA A 34 -4.81 9.01 -8.14
C ALA A 34 -5.70 8.24 -7.15
N GLY A 35 -5.26 7.04 -6.79
CA GLY A 35 -5.78 6.35 -5.62
C GLY A 35 -5.53 7.23 -4.42
N GLU A 36 -6.44 7.17 -3.45
CA GLU A 36 -6.17 7.71 -2.12
C GLU A 36 -4.82 7.17 -1.65
N GLU A 37 -3.99 8.03 -1.06
CA GLU A 37 -2.70 7.62 -0.53
C GLU A 37 -2.95 6.59 0.57
N ILE A 38 -2.83 5.30 0.23
CA ILE A 38 -3.01 4.23 1.19
C ILE A 38 -1.80 4.17 2.12
N THR A 39 -2.06 4.39 3.40
CA THR A 39 -1.04 4.23 4.43
C THR A 39 -1.23 2.86 5.06
N ILE A 40 -0.23 1.99 4.90
CA ILE A 40 -0.30 0.60 5.33
C ILE A 40 0.42 0.43 6.67
N GLU A 41 -0.28 -0.11 7.65
CA GLU A 41 0.27 -0.62 8.91
C GLU A 41 0.57 -2.11 8.76
N LEU A 42 1.83 -2.43 8.47
CA LEU A 42 2.27 -3.82 8.32
C LEU A 42 2.43 -4.49 9.69
N PHE A 43 1.90 -5.71 9.77
CA PHE A 43 2.06 -6.58 10.92
C PHE A 43 3.51 -7.03 11.09
N ASN A 44 3.92 -7.15 12.35
CA ASN A 44 5.10 -7.93 12.72
C ASN A 44 4.76 -9.43 12.76
N SER A 45 5.77 -10.29 12.91
CA SER A 45 5.58 -11.74 12.85
C SER A 45 4.62 -12.30 13.90
N GLU A 46 4.52 -11.66 15.08
CA GLU A 46 3.65 -12.07 16.17
C GLU A 46 2.19 -11.66 15.90
N GLU A 47 1.97 -10.62 15.09
CA GLU A 47 0.64 -10.09 14.75
C GLU A 47 -0.01 -10.82 13.56
N ILE A 48 0.74 -11.62 12.79
CA ILE A 48 0.23 -12.28 11.59
C ILE A 48 -0.92 -13.25 11.92
N GLU A 49 -0.80 -14.04 12.97
CA GLU A 49 -1.82 -15.03 13.34
C GLU A 49 -3.11 -14.35 13.81
N GLU A 50 -3.00 -13.38 14.72
CA GLU A 50 -4.14 -12.61 15.23
C GLU A 50 -4.81 -11.77 14.14
N GLY A 51 -4.02 -11.26 13.19
CA GLY A 51 -4.50 -10.44 12.07
C GLY A 51 -5.39 -11.18 11.07
N GLN A 52 -5.52 -12.51 11.17
CA GLN A 52 -6.45 -13.27 10.33
C GLN A 52 -7.89 -13.33 10.89
N VAL A 53 -8.07 -12.95 12.16
CA VAL A 53 -9.37 -12.99 12.84
C VAL A 53 -10.34 -12.00 12.20
N GLY A 54 -11.55 -12.48 11.87
CA GLY A 54 -12.56 -11.72 11.13
C GLY A 54 -12.45 -11.86 9.60
N TYR A 55 -11.39 -12.49 9.10
CA TYR A 55 -11.18 -12.74 7.67
C TYR A 55 -11.17 -14.24 7.35
N SER A 56 -10.08 -14.96 7.70
CA SER A 56 -9.97 -16.39 7.42
C SER A 56 -10.47 -17.26 8.57
N ILE A 57 -10.48 -16.71 9.79
CA ILE A 57 -10.90 -17.41 11.02
C ILE A 57 -11.76 -16.53 11.93
N THR A 58 -12.63 -17.16 12.72
CA THR A 58 -13.35 -16.52 13.82
C THR A 58 -12.42 -16.28 15.01
N ASP A 59 -12.91 -15.51 15.98
CA ASP A 59 -12.27 -15.32 17.29
C ASP A 59 -12.05 -16.64 18.06
N ASN A 60 -12.83 -17.68 17.75
CA ASN A 60 -12.70 -19.03 18.31
C ASN A 60 -11.82 -19.96 17.45
N GLY A 61 -11.25 -19.46 16.35
CA GLY A 61 -10.38 -20.22 15.45
C GLY A 61 -11.11 -21.10 14.44
N GLU A 62 -12.43 -20.94 14.27
CA GLU A 62 -13.18 -21.65 13.24
C GLU A 62 -12.97 -20.98 11.87
N SER A 63 -12.93 -21.74 10.79
CA SER A 63 -12.71 -21.16 9.46
C SER A 63 -13.94 -20.35 8.99
N LEU A 64 -13.67 -19.15 8.46
CA LEU A 64 -14.63 -18.30 7.77
C LEU A 64 -14.57 -18.46 6.23
N MET A 65 -13.67 -19.30 5.74
CA MET A 65 -13.44 -19.50 4.32
C MET A 65 -14.48 -20.46 3.73
N SER A 66 -14.86 -20.21 2.49
CA SER A 66 -15.78 -21.07 1.75
C SER A 66 -15.45 -21.08 0.26
N ASN A 67 -16.09 -21.97 -0.49
CA ASN A 67 -15.97 -22.01 -1.95
C ASN A 67 -17.00 -21.09 -2.66
N GLU A 68 -17.75 -20.27 -1.91
CA GLU A 68 -18.70 -19.32 -2.47
C GLU A 68 -17.98 -18.11 -3.07
N GLU A 69 -18.54 -17.57 -4.15
CA GLU A 69 -18.04 -16.35 -4.77
C GLU A 69 -18.06 -15.18 -3.76
N GLY A 70 -16.99 -14.38 -3.75
CA GLY A 70 -16.83 -13.31 -2.79
C GLY A 70 -16.41 -13.76 -1.39
N SER A 71 -16.21 -15.07 -1.13
CA SER A 71 -15.63 -15.52 0.13
C SER A 71 -14.12 -15.29 0.20
N TRP A 72 -13.62 -15.14 1.44
CA TRP A 72 -12.20 -15.12 1.71
C TRP A 72 -11.54 -16.43 1.25
N GLN A 73 -10.37 -16.33 0.63
CA GLN A 73 -9.67 -17.47 0.04
C GLN A 73 -8.57 -18.00 0.97
N GLU A 74 -8.34 -19.32 0.97
CA GLU A 74 -7.27 -19.96 1.76
C GLU A 74 -5.87 -19.43 1.46
N SER A 75 -5.63 -18.98 0.23
CA SER A 75 -4.34 -18.44 -0.15
C SER A 75 -4.14 -16.98 0.26
N TRP A 76 -5.19 -16.31 0.73
CA TRP A 76 -5.14 -14.90 1.13
C TRP A 76 -4.71 -14.76 2.58
N ILE A 77 -3.55 -14.15 2.77
CA ILE A 77 -2.95 -13.94 4.10
C ILE A 77 -2.89 -12.45 4.38
N VAL A 78 -3.57 -12.00 5.42
CA VAL A 78 -3.53 -10.60 5.87
C VAL A 78 -2.14 -10.29 6.44
N ILE A 79 -1.52 -9.23 5.96
CA ILE A 79 -0.17 -8.78 6.33
C ILE A 79 -0.15 -7.39 6.96
N GLY A 80 -1.31 -6.73 7.05
CA GLY A 80 -1.45 -5.41 7.63
C GLY A 80 -2.83 -4.83 7.38
N LEU A 81 -3.01 -3.57 7.73
CA LEU A 81 -4.26 -2.84 7.57
C LEU A 81 -4.01 -1.48 6.89
N ASP A 82 -5.02 -0.97 6.20
CA ASP A 82 -5.12 0.45 5.91
C ASP A 82 -5.27 1.21 7.24
N SER A 83 -4.35 2.14 7.52
CA SER A 83 -4.30 2.90 8.78
C SER A 83 -5.48 3.84 9.02
N TYR A 84 -6.23 4.19 7.97
CA TYR A 84 -7.32 5.16 8.03
C TYR A 84 -8.68 4.48 8.14
N ILE A 85 -8.95 3.52 7.26
CA ILE A 85 -10.25 2.83 7.21
C ILE A 85 -10.24 1.43 7.82
N GLY A 86 -9.07 0.85 8.06
CA GLY A 86 -8.94 -0.48 8.67
C GLY A 86 -9.16 -1.65 7.72
N ASP A 87 -9.22 -1.40 6.40
CA ASP A 87 -9.32 -2.46 5.40
C ASP A 87 -8.10 -3.39 5.43
N PRO A 88 -8.28 -4.70 5.19
CA PRO A 88 -7.19 -5.65 5.16
C PRO A 88 -6.22 -5.38 4.02
N ILE A 89 -4.93 -5.45 4.30
CA ILE A 89 -3.88 -5.57 3.30
C ILE A 89 -3.40 -7.02 3.31
N PHE A 90 -3.52 -7.72 2.19
CA PHE A 90 -3.26 -9.16 2.14
C PHE A 90 -2.50 -9.57 0.89
N VAL A 91 -1.85 -10.73 0.95
CA VAL A 91 -1.15 -11.35 -0.18
C VAL A 91 -1.89 -12.58 -0.67
N ASP A 92 -1.86 -12.83 -1.97
CA ASP A 92 -2.30 -14.12 -2.52
C ASP A 92 -1.12 -15.05 -2.73
N THR A 93 -0.99 -16.08 -1.88
CA THR A 93 0.11 -17.05 -1.92
C THR A 93 0.02 -18.06 -3.09
N LYS A 94 -1.09 -18.09 -3.83
CA LYS A 94 -1.17 -18.84 -5.10
C LYS A 94 -0.48 -18.11 -6.25
N ASP A 95 -0.32 -16.80 -6.13
CA ASP A 95 0.41 -16.00 -7.12
C ASP A 95 1.92 -16.13 -6.92
N ILE A 96 2.66 -16.27 -8.03
CA ILE A 96 4.12 -16.48 -7.99
C ILE A 96 4.85 -15.28 -7.37
N GLY A 97 4.32 -14.07 -7.56
CA GLY A 97 4.87 -12.83 -6.99
C GLY A 97 4.32 -12.49 -5.61
N CYS A 98 3.37 -13.28 -5.09
CA CYS A 98 2.57 -12.93 -3.92
C CYS A 98 2.05 -11.49 -4.03
N ALA A 99 1.30 -11.20 -5.11
CA ALA A 99 0.64 -9.91 -5.29
C ALA A 99 -0.13 -9.49 -4.02
N VAL A 100 -0.07 -8.18 -3.75
CA VAL A 100 -0.64 -7.53 -2.57
C VAL A 100 -1.93 -6.84 -2.96
N TYR A 101 -2.97 -7.04 -2.15
CA TYR A 101 -4.32 -6.54 -2.38
C TYR A 101 -4.87 -5.84 -1.14
N THR A 102 -5.91 -5.04 -1.36
CA THR A 102 -6.85 -4.58 -0.34
C THR A 102 -8.27 -5.00 -0.73
N ALA A 103 -9.22 -4.96 0.19
CA ALA A 103 -10.64 -5.16 -0.10
C ALA A 103 -11.50 -4.43 0.93
N GLU A 104 -12.56 -3.77 0.49
CA GLU A 104 -13.49 -3.08 1.38
C GLU A 104 -14.14 -4.07 2.37
N HIS A 105 -14.02 -3.81 3.66
CA HIS A 105 -14.67 -4.64 4.67
C HIS A 105 -16.16 -4.32 4.82
N GLY A 106 -16.98 -5.32 5.16
CA GLY A 106 -18.38 -5.11 5.58
C GLY A 106 -19.45 -5.21 4.49
N GLU A 107 -19.08 -5.36 3.22
CA GLU A 107 -20.02 -5.47 2.08
C GLU A 107 -20.51 -6.91 1.81
N GLY A 108 -20.21 -7.86 2.70
CA GLY A 108 -20.62 -9.27 2.61
C GLY A 108 -19.90 -10.09 1.53
N MET A 109 -19.16 -9.45 0.63
CA MET A 109 -18.27 -10.08 -0.35
C MET A 109 -16.91 -9.38 -0.38
N TRP A 110 -15.84 -10.15 -0.50
CA TRP A 110 -14.48 -9.66 -0.65
C TRP A 110 -14.13 -9.50 -2.12
N THR A 111 -13.97 -8.26 -2.56
CA THR A 111 -13.51 -7.93 -3.92
C THR A 111 -12.07 -7.38 -3.86
N PRO A 112 -11.06 -8.16 -4.27
CA PRO A 112 -9.66 -7.75 -4.15
C PRO A 112 -9.32 -6.63 -5.13
N VAL A 113 -8.67 -5.59 -4.62
CA VAL A 113 -8.13 -4.45 -5.37
C VAL A 113 -6.61 -4.49 -5.28
N LEU A 114 -5.93 -4.50 -6.42
CA LEU A 114 -4.47 -4.63 -6.48
C LEU A 114 -3.77 -3.40 -5.87
N VAL A 115 -2.90 -3.64 -4.89
CA VAL A 115 -2.03 -2.63 -4.26
C VAL A 115 -0.62 -2.70 -4.85
N ALA A 116 -0.08 -3.91 -5.00
CA ALA A 116 1.23 -4.13 -5.61
C ALA A 116 1.31 -5.50 -6.29
N GLU A 117 1.99 -5.57 -7.44
CA GLU A 117 2.16 -6.83 -8.19
C GLU A 117 3.04 -7.87 -7.48
N SER A 118 3.79 -7.48 -6.44
CA SER A 118 4.64 -8.42 -5.71
C SER A 118 4.98 -7.91 -4.30
N ILE A 119 5.01 -8.84 -3.35
CA ILE A 119 5.38 -8.55 -1.96
C ILE A 119 6.83 -8.09 -1.83
N GLU A 120 7.72 -8.56 -2.71
CA GLU A 120 9.13 -8.14 -2.75
C GLU A 120 9.26 -6.63 -3.02
N LYS A 121 8.42 -6.07 -3.90
CA LYS A 121 8.39 -4.63 -4.17
C LYS A 121 8.02 -3.85 -2.91
N VAL A 122 7.02 -4.31 -2.16
CA VAL A 122 6.61 -3.70 -0.88
C VAL A 122 7.73 -3.79 0.16
N ILE A 123 8.33 -4.97 0.31
CA ILE A 123 9.47 -5.19 1.23
C ILE A 123 10.64 -4.26 0.88
N GLN A 124 10.94 -4.08 -0.40
CA GLN A 124 12.00 -3.19 -0.85
C GLN A 124 11.73 -1.74 -0.43
N VAL A 125 10.54 -1.21 -0.70
CA VAL A 125 10.14 0.15 -0.31
C VAL A 125 10.24 0.34 1.21
N VAL A 126 9.79 -0.64 2.00
CA VAL A 126 9.87 -0.59 3.47
C VAL A 126 11.34 -0.56 3.94
N LYS A 127 12.21 -1.37 3.34
CA LYS A 127 13.66 -1.39 3.66
C LYS A 127 14.29 -0.04 3.33
N GLU A 128 14.00 0.52 2.17
CA GLU A 128 14.50 1.83 1.73
C GLU A 128 14.05 2.95 2.67
N LYS A 129 12.76 3.01 3.03
CA LYS A 129 12.23 3.98 3.99
C LYS A 129 12.87 3.82 5.38
N LYS A 130 13.04 2.59 5.88
CA LYS A 130 13.72 2.32 7.16
C LYS A 130 15.19 2.77 7.13
N LEU A 131 15.89 2.55 6.01
CA LEU A 131 17.27 2.98 5.85
C LEU A 131 17.38 4.52 5.82
N LEU A 132 16.52 5.17 5.04
CA LEU A 132 16.45 6.63 4.96
C LEU A 132 16.18 7.26 6.33
N LYS A 133 15.23 6.72 7.10
CA LYS A 133 14.94 7.16 8.47
C LYS A 133 16.18 7.09 9.37
N LYS A 134 16.94 5.99 9.32
CA LYS A 134 18.19 5.83 10.08
C LYS A 134 19.26 6.86 9.68
N VAL A 135 19.40 7.13 8.37
CA VAL A 135 20.36 8.13 7.86
C VAL A 135 20.00 9.52 8.37
N ILE A 136 18.74 9.93 8.26
CA ILE A 136 18.26 11.24 8.74
C ILE A 136 18.50 11.38 10.25
N GLN A 137 18.16 10.37 11.04
CA GLN A 137 18.39 10.37 12.50
C GLN A 137 19.88 10.53 12.84
N LYS A 138 20.77 9.87 12.09
CA LYS A 138 22.23 10.00 12.28
C LYS A 138 22.71 11.41 11.96
N VAL A 139 22.24 12.01 10.87
CA VAL A 139 22.59 13.39 10.48
C VAL A 139 22.13 14.38 11.54
N ILE A 140 20.89 14.28 12.01
CA ILE A 140 20.34 15.14 13.06
C ILE A 140 21.17 15.00 14.35
N LYS A 141 21.48 13.78 14.78
CA LYS A 141 22.28 13.54 15.98
C LYS A 141 23.68 14.16 15.87
N ASN A 142 24.34 14.05 14.72
CA ASN A 142 25.65 14.66 14.51
C ASN A 142 25.58 16.19 14.54
N ALA A 143 24.59 16.79 13.88
CA ALA A 143 24.40 18.25 13.87
C ALA A 143 24.13 18.82 15.28
N LEU A 144 23.39 18.10 16.13
CA LEU A 144 23.12 18.51 17.51
C LEU A 144 24.35 18.35 18.44
N LEU A 145 25.31 17.48 18.10
CA LEU A 145 26.57 17.34 18.83
C LEU A 145 27.59 18.39 18.44
N GLU A 146 27.45 19.01 17.25
CA GLU A 146 28.35 20.04 16.74
C GLU A 146 27.96 21.46 17.11
N THR A 147 26.82 21.70 17.79
CA THR A 147 26.52 23.02 18.38
C THR A 147 27.25 23.16 19.72
N PRO A 148 28.34 23.95 19.84
CA PRO A 148 28.94 24.23 21.13
C PRO A 148 27.96 25.08 21.92
N SER A 149 27.80 24.76 23.21
CA SER A 149 27.18 25.62 24.21
C SER A 149 27.82 27.02 24.19
N PHE A 150 27.28 27.93 23.39
CA PHE A 150 27.47 29.37 23.58
C PHE A 150 26.50 29.83 24.67
N PHE A 151 26.83 29.46 25.91
CA PHE A 151 26.37 30.19 27.09
C PHE A 151 27.61 30.79 27.73
N ILE A 152 27.78 32.09 27.50
CA ILE A 152 28.60 33.00 28.29
C ILE A 152 27.70 33.48 29.45
#